data_AF-A0A9E5YSQ1-F1
#
_entry.id   AF-A0A9E5YSQ1-F1
#
_cell.length_a   1.000
_cell.length_b   1.000
_cell.length_c   1.000
_cell.angle_alpha   90.00
_cell.angle_beta   90.00
_cell.angle_gamma   90.00
#
_symmetry.space_group_name_H-M   'P 1'
#
loop_
_entity.id
_entity.type
_entity.pdbx_description
1 polymer ?
#
loop_
_entity_poly.entity_id
_entity_poly.type
_entity_poly.pdbx_seq_one_letter_code
_entity_poly.pdbx_strand_id
1 'polypeptide(L)'
;MKLPDKMELPAKGEEVSFSNIKEVCEFYELPHLWEKIEKDPPHILFKSDGCSLWFDSWKKSNLYAACFLHDLKYWAGYPEENVERLVADAELMIDVARILGSTQMAETMFHGVRVGGTEVFKRSFSWAFGRQKIAPKKA
;
A
#
# COMPACT_ATOMS: atom_id res chain seq x y z
N MET A 1 -14.75 5.92 24.96
CA MET A 1 -14.65 5.57 23.53
C MET A 1 -13.53 4.55 23.42
N LYS A 2 -13.87 3.25 23.24
CA LYS A 2 -12.84 2.23 23.01
C LYS A 2 -12.30 2.48 21.61
N LEU A 3 -10.99 2.72 21.50
CA LEU A 3 -10.31 2.67 20.20
C LEU A 3 -10.60 1.28 19.62
N PRO A 4 -11.00 1.14 18.34
CA PRO A 4 -11.18 -0.17 17.75
C PRO A 4 -9.88 -0.98 17.94
N ASP A 5 -10.03 -2.22 18.37
CA ASP A 5 -8.92 -3.15 18.60
C ASP A 5 -8.03 -3.15 17.35
N LYS A 6 -6.77 -2.73 17.47
CA LYS A 6 -5.85 -2.65 16.33
C LYS A 6 -5.72 -4.04 15.70
N MET A 7 -6.02 -4.16 14.41
CA MET A 7 -5.68 -5.35 13.65
C MET A 7 -4.15 -5.54 13.63
N GLU A 8 -3.69 -6.74 13.93
CA GLU A 8 -2.29 -7.13 13.69
C GLU A 8 -2.11 -7.37 12.19
N LEU A 9 -1.36 -6.47 11.53
CA LEU A 9 -1.01 -6.60 10.13
C LEU A 9 0.15 -7.61 9.95
N PRO A 10 0.19 -8.34 8.82
CA PRO A 10 1.34 -9.19 8.47
C PRO A 10 2.66 -8.42 8.54
N ALA A 11 3.77 -9.11 8.85
CA ALA A 11 5.06 -8.48 8.97
C ALA A 11 5.61 -8.01 7.61
N LYS A 12 6.54 -7.04 7.64
CA LYS A 12 7.21 -6.54 6.43
C LYS A 12 7.90 -7.69 5.69
N GLY A 13 7.61 -7.83 4.40
CA GLY A 13 8.14 -8.88 3.53
C GLY A 13 7.47 -10.25 3.67
N GLU A 14 6.48 -10.39 4.55
CA GLU A 14 5.67 -11.59 4.68
C GLU A 14 4.72 -11.74 3.48
N GLU A 15 4.51 -12.99 3.03
CA GLU A 15 3.49 -13.29 2.03
C GLU A 15 2.11 -13.24 2.67
N VAL A 16 1.25 -12.39 2.13
CA VAL A 16 -0.11 -12.22 2.66
C VAL A 16 -1.06 -13.11 1.88
N SER A 17 -1.73 -14.01 2.59
CA SER A 17 -2.73 -14.89 1.98
C SER A 17 -3.95 -14.11 1.51
N PHE A 18 -4.68 -14.66 0.53
CA PHE A 18 -5.92 -14.06 0.03
C PHE A 18 -6.98 -13.90 1.13
N SER A 19 -7.04 -14.83 2.10
CA SER A 19 -7.92 -14.72 3.27
C SER A 19 -7.53 -13.54 4.16
N ASN A 20 -6.24 -13.33 4.42
CA ASN A 20 -5.81 -12.19 5.22
C ASN A 20 -6.02 -10.87 4.50
N ILE A 21 -5.85 -10.82 3.18
CA ILE A 21 -6.18 -9.62 2.38
C ILE A 21 -7.67 -9.26 2.55
N LYS A 22 -8.56 -10.26 2.54
CA LYS A 22 -9.99 -10.06 2.80
C LYS A 22 -10.24 -9.45 4.18
N GLU A 23 -9.67 -10.08 5.22
CA GLU A 23 -9.81 -9.62 6.61
C GLU A 23 -9.30 -8.17 6.77
N VAL A 24 -8.18 -7.83 6.12
CA VAL A 24 -7.66 -6.45 6.12
C VAL A 24 -8.66 -5.50 5.45
N CYS A 25 -9.17 -5.84 4.27
CA CYS A 25 -10.10 -4.98 3.56
C CYS A 25 -11.41 -4.78 4.34
N GLU A 26 -11.91 -5.81 5.02
CA GLU A 26 -13.09 -5.73 5.87
C GLU A 26 -12.84 -4.85 7.10
N PHE A 27 -11.69 -5.03 7.78
CA PHE A 27 -11.35 -4.27 8.98
C PHE A 27 -11.14 -2.77 8.70
N TYR A 28 -10.49 -2.43 7.58
CA TYR A 28 -10.22 -1.05 7.18
C TYR A 28 -11.31 -0.42 6.31
N GLU A 29 -12.46 -1.07 6.17
CA GLU A 29 -13.61 -0.58 5.39
C GLU A 29 -13.23 -0.21 3.93
N LEU A 30 -12.55 -1.14 3.24
CA LEU A 30 -12.09 -1.00 1.85
C LEU A 30 -12.90 -1.89 0.88
N PRO A 31 -14.24 -1.77 0.78
CA PRO A 31 -15.08 -2.70 0.02
C PRO A 31 -14.76 -2.68 -1.48
N HIS A 32 -14.49 -1.51 -2.06
CA HIS A 32 -14.16 -1.39 -3.48
C HIS A 32 -12.81 -2.05 -3.83
N LEU A 33 -11.84 -1.96 -2.92
CA LEU A 33 -10.55 -2.62 -3.10
C LEU A 33 -10.72 -4.14 -3.05
N TRP A 34 -11.50 -4.65 -2.09
CA TRP A 34 -11.80 -6.08 -2.01
C TRP A 34 -12.53 -6.59 -3.24
N GLU A 35 -13.58 -5.90 -3.69
CA GLU A 35 -14.33 -6.28 -4.90
C GLU A 35 -13.42 -6.38 -6.12
N LYS A 36 -12.50 -5.42 -6.28
CA LYS A 36 -11.49 -5.41 -7.35
C LYS A 36 -10.56 -6.63 -7.26
N ILE A 37 -10.02 -6.91 -6.08
CA ILE A 37 -9.10 -8.04 -5.84
C ILE A 37 -9.81 -9.38 -6.02
N GLU A 38 -11.04 -9.51 -5.53
CA GLU A 38 -11.85 -10.72 -5.62
C GLU A 38 -12.22 -11.07 -7.07
N LYS A 39 -12.57 -10.05 -7.85
CA LYS A 39 -12.97 -10.22 -9.24
C LYS A 39 -11.80 -10.57 -10.16
N ASP A 40 -10.63 -9.98 -9.92
CA ASP A 40 -9.46 -10.12 -10.80
C ASP A 40 -8.16 -9.98 -9.99
N PRO A 41 -7.73 -11.04 -9.29
CA PRO A 41 -6.59 -11.00 -8.41
C PRO A 41 -5.28 -10.80 -9.18
N PRO A 42 -4.36 -9.94 -8.71
CA PRO A 42 -3.01 -9.86 -9.27
C PRO A 42 -2.28 -11.21 -9.22
N HIS A 43 -1.48 -11.52 -10.25
CA HIS A 43 -0.81 -12.82 -10.39
C HIS A 43 0.49 -12.96 -9.58
N ILE A 44 1.01 -11.86 -9.03
CA ILE A 44 2.15 -11.88 -8.09
C ILE A 44 1.60 -11.87 -6.67
N LEU A 45 2.12 -12.76 -5.80
CA LEU A 45 1.76 -12.80 -4.38
C LEU A 45 2.03 -11.45 -3.70
N PHE A 46 1.08 -11.01 -2.86
CA PHE A 46 1.23 -9.75 -2.13
C PHE A 46 2.25 -9.88 -1.01
N LYS A 47 3.17 -8.91 -0.95
CA LYS A 47 4.07 -8.65 0.18
C LYS A 47 4.17 -7.13 0.32
N SER A 48 3.94 -6.59 1.51
CA SER A 48 4.25 -5.19 1.78
C SER A 48 5.73 -5.05 2.11
N ASP A 49 6.39 -4.05 1.54
CA ASP A 49 7.75 -3.68 1.93
C ASP A 49 7.78 -2.55 2.97
N GLY A 50 6.62 -2.25 3.57
CA GLY A 50 6.43 -1.15 4.51
C GLY A 50 6.49 0.18 3.77
N CYS A 51 7.18 1.17 4.30
CA CYS A 51 7.27 2.49 3.66
C CYS A 51 8.34 2.54 2.54
N SER A 52 8.71 1.39 1.98
CA SER A 52 9.74 1.18 0.95
C SER A 52 11.07 1.91 1.23
N LEU A 53 11.26 3.10 0.66
CA LEU A 53 12.47 3.94 0.78
C LEU A 53 12.41 4.91 1.98
N TRP A 54 11.32 4.90 2.72
CA TRP A 54 11.10 5.69 3.93
C TRP A 54 11.26 4.85 5.19
N PHE A 55 11.45 5.54 6.31
CA PHE A 55 11.49 4.89 7.61
C PHE A 55 10.09 4.42 8.02
N ASP A 56 9.94 3.14 8.37
CA ASP A 56 8.68 2.56 8.86
C ASP A 56 8.22 3.21 10.20
N SER A 57 9.10 3.97 10.86
CA SER A 57 8.77 4.80 12.00
C SER A 57 9.42 6.18 11.92
N TRP A 58 8.73 7.20 12.41
CA TRP A 58 9.22 8.57 12.48
C TRP A 58 8.87 9.20 13.81
N LYS A 59 9.85 9.75 14.53
CA LYS A 59 9.66 10.40 15.84
C LYS A 59 8.87 9.53 16.85
N LYS A 60 9.11 8.21 16.86
CA LYS A 60 8.41 7.18 17.68
C LYS A 60 6.98 6.82 17.24
N SER A 61 6.46 7.45 16.19
CA SER A 61 5.20 7.02 15.57
C SER A 61 5.48 5.93 14.54
N ASN A 62 4.66 4.87 14.56
CA ASN A 62 4.72 3.78 13.60
C ASN A 62 3.86 4.12 12.37
N LEU A 63 4.47 4.15 11.19
CA LEU A 63 3.81 4.45 9.91
C LEU A 63 3.43 3.19 9.12
N TYR A 64 3.84 2.01 9.59
CA TYR A 64 3.72 0.75 8.87
C TYR A 64 2.30 0.46 8.39
N ALA A 65 1.28 0.69 9.22
CA ALA A 65 -0.11 0.43 8.83
C ALA A 65 -0.55 1.28 7.63
N ALA A 66 -0.19 2.56 7.59
CA ALA A 66 -0.50 3.44 6.47
C ALA A 66 0.21 2.98 5.19
N CYS A 67 1.49 2.59 5.30
CA CYS A 67 2.27 2.11 4.17
C CYS A 67 1.80 0.74 3.66
N PHE A 68 1.39 -0.18 4.55
CA PHE A 68 0.82 -1.48 4.17
C PHE A 68 -0.46 -1.33 3.33
N LEU A 69 -1.36 -0.43 3.74
CA LEU A 69 -2.60 -0.18 3.00
C LEU A 69 -2.34 0.49 1.65
N HIS A 70 -1.34 1.37 1.59
CA HIS A 70 -0.87 1.96 0.34
C HIS A 70 -0.29 0.91 -0.61
N ASP A 71 0.58 0.03 -0.12
CA ASP A 71 1.14 -1.10 -0.88
C ASP A 71 0.04 -2.02 -1.42
N LEU A 72 -0.99 -2.31 -0.62
CA LEU A 72 -2.09 -3.18 -1.05
C LEU A 72 -2.86 -2.56 -2.23
N LYS A 73 -3.10 -1.25 -2.20
CA LYS A 73 -3.73 -0.50 -3.31
C LYS A 73 -2.84 -0.49 -4.54
N TYR A 74 -1.54 -0.26 -4.36
CA TYR A 74 -0.55 -0.28 -5.43
C TYR A 74 -0.42 -1.66 -6.08
N TRP A 75 -0.46 -2.72 -5.29
CA TRP A 75 -0.43 -4.10 -5.74
C TRP A 75 -1.66 -4.45 -6.59
N ALA A 76 -2.85 -4.05 -6.12
CA ALA A 76 -4.13 -4.36 -6.75
C ALA A 76 -4.44 -3.51 -8.00
N GLY A 77 -3.83 -2.33 -8.12
CA GLY A 77 -4.07 -1.37 -9.19
C GLY A 77 -3.90 -1.94 -10.60
N TYR A 78 -4.66 -1.42 -11.55
CA TYR A 78 -4.47 -1.68 -12.97
C TYR A 78 -3.52 -0.66 -13.60
N PRO A 79 -2.76 -1.06 -14.63
CA PRO A 79 -2.05 -0.10 -15.46
C PRO A 79 -2.94 1.05 -15.94
N GLU A 80 -2.37 2.25 -16.03
CA GLU A 80 -3.02 3.48 -16.50
C GLU A 80 -4.19 4.01 -15.61
N GLU A 81 -4.45 3.41 -14.43
CA GLU A 81 -5.42 3.91 -13.44
C GLU A 81 -4.90 5.11 -12.63
N ASN A 82 -4.66 6.23 -13.33
CA ASN A 82 -4.07 7.42 -12.72
C ASN A 82 -4.93 8.04 -11.59
N VAL A 83 -6.26 7.90 -11.66
CA VAL A 83 -7.19 8.41 -10.64
C VAL A 83 -7.11 7.56 -9.37
N GLU A 84 -7.18 6.24 -9.47
CA GLU A 84 -7.06 5.33 -8.31
C GLU A 84 -5.69 5.47 -7.63
N ARG A 85 -4.62 5.63 -8.41
CA ARG A 85 -3.30 5.91 -7.86
C ARG A 85 -3.27 7.23 -7.09
N LEU A 86 -3.87 8.29 -7.62
CA LEU A 86 -3.96 9.57 -6.91
C LEU A 86 -4.72 9.44 -5.59
N VAL A 87 -5.83 8.68 -5.58
CA VAL A 87 -6.61 8.40 -4.37
C VAL A 87 -5.74 7.67 -3.34
N ALA A 88 -5.07 6.58 -3.73
CA ALA A 88 -4.19 5.82 -2.85
C ALA A 88 -3.07 6.71 -2.24
N ASP A 89 -2.44 7.55 -3.07
CA ASP A 89 -1.38 8.46 -2.62
C ASP A 89 -1.91 9.52 -1.64
N ALA A 90 -3.10 10.07 -1.90
CA ALA A 90 -3.73 11.06 -1.02
C ALA A 90 -4.16 10.45 0.32
N GLU A 91 -4.65 9.21 0.33
CA GLU A 91 -4.99 8.49 1.55
C GLU A 91 -3.75 8.23 2.41
N LEU A 92 -2.63 7.82 1.81
CA LEU A 92 -1.34 7.70 2.52
C LEU A 92 -0.95 9.03 3.18
N MET A 93 -1.07 10.15 2.45
CA MET A 93 -0.80 11.48 3.00
C MET A 93 -1.68 11.77 4.22
N ILE A 94 -2.98 11.54 4.11
CA ILE A 94 -3.95 11.79 5.19
C ILE A 94 -3.61 10.94 6.42
N ASP A 95 -3.32 9.65 6.23
CA ASP A 95 -3.01 8.74 7.34
C ASP A 95 -1.69 9.09 8.02
N VAL A 96 -0.64 9.39 7.26
CA VAL A 96 0.64 9.87 7.82
C VAL A 96 0.45 11.17 8.58
N ALA A 97 -0.36 12.10 8.07
CA ALA A 97 -0.64 13.37 8.76
C ALA A 97 -1.35 13.15 10.10
N ARG A 98 -2.33 12.24 10.14
CA ARG A 98 -3.04 11.86 11.37
C ARG A 98 -2.12 11.17 12.38
N ILE A 99 -1.28 10.24 11.93
CA ILE A 99 -0.35 9.51 12.79
C ILE A 99 0.72 10.43 13.40
N LEU A 100 1.20 11.40 12.63
CA LEU A 100 2.28 12.30 13.07
C LEU A 100 1.76 13.59 13.73
N GLY A 101 0.48 13.92 13.57
CA GLY A 101 -0.07 15.22 13.98
C GLY A 101 0.58 16.40 13.24
N SER A 102 1.10 16.17 12.02
CA SER A 102 1.82 17.17 11.22
C SER A 102 1.76 16.82 9.73
N THR A 103 1.63 17.84 8.88
CA THR A 103 1.54 17.65 7.42
C THR A 103 2.90 17.63 6.73
N GLN A 104 3.98 18.12 7.36
CA GLN A 104 5.28 18.30 6.71
C GLN A 104 5.84 17.01 6.10
N MET A 105 5.85 15.92 6.89
CA MET A 105 6.30 14.61 6.40
C MET A 105 5.28 13.99 5.45
N ALA A 106 3.98 14.15 5.72
CA ALA A 106 2.92 13.62 4.88
C ALA A 106 2.96 14.18 3.46
N GLU A 107 3.09 15.50 3.32
CA GLU A 107 3.23 16.19 2.03
C GLU A 107 4.51 15.74 1.32
N THR A 108 5.61 15.57 2.06
CA THR A 108 6.87 15.07 1.49
C THR A 108 6.70 13.67 0.92
N MET A 109 6.08 12.75 1.68
CA MET A 109 5.79 11.39 1.24
C MET A 109 4.85 11.38 0.02
N PHE A 110 3.80 12.21 0.03
CA PHE A 110 2.87 12.35 -1.10
C PHE A 110 3.60 12.70 -2.40
N HIS A 111 4.39 13.77 -2.40
CA HIS A 111 5.14 14.16 -3.59
C HIS A 111 6.13 13.07 -4.02
N GLY A 112 6.75 12.40 -3.05
CA GLY A 112 7.62 11.25 -3.26
C GLY A 112 6.94 10.12 -4.02
N VAL A 113 5.76 9.67 -3.57
CA VAL A 113 5.00 8.58 -4.23
C VAL A 113 4.40 9.02 -5.57
N ARG A 114 4.01 10.29 -5.74
CA ARG A 114 3.55 10.83 -7.02
C ARG A 114 4.63 10.75 -8.11
N VAL A 115 5.88 11.04 -7.76
CA VAL A 115 7.00 11.00 -8.71
C VAL A 115 7.57 9.59 -8.83
N GLY A 116 7.85 8.93 -7.72
CA GLY A 116 8.58 7.66 -7.65
C GLY A 116 7.72 6.40 -7.83
N GLY A 117 6.42 6.47 -7.53
CA GLY A 117 5.52 5.32 -7.56
C GLY A 117 4.94 4.98 -8.93
N THR A 118 5.44 5.56 -10.01
CA THR A 118 4.90 5.32 -11.35
C THR A 118 5.19 3.90 -11.84
N GLU A 119 4.21 3.31 -12.53
CA GLU A 119 4.32 1.97 -13.14
C GLU A 119 5.42 1.90 -14.21
N VAL A 120 5.77 3.03 -14.84
CA VAL A 120 6.83 3.15 -15.85
C VAL A 120 8.17 2.64 -15.29
N PHE A 121 8.43 2.83 -14.00
CA PHE A 121 9.67 2.42 -13.36
C PHE A 121 9.75 0.93 -13.04
N LYS A 122 8.63 0.19 -13.09
CA LYS A 122 8.57 -1.27 -12.86
C LYS A 122 9.33 -1.72 -11.61
N ARG A 123 9.23 -0.94 -10.53
CA ARG A 123 9.79 -1.29 -9.22
C ARG A 123 8.81 -2.19 -8.47
N SER A 124 9.30 -2.86 -7.42
CA SER A 124 8.48 -3.67 -6.51
C SER A 124 7.44 -2.86 -5.73
N PHE A 125 7.57 -1.54 -5.71
CA PHE A 125 6.65 -0.57 -5.08
C PHE A 125 6.00 0.38 -6.11
N SER A 126 6.18 0.13 -7.41
CA SER A 126 5.52 0.90 -8.46
C SER A 126 4.03 0.56 -8.52
N TRP A 127 3.19 1.48 -8.96
CA TRP A 127 1.79 1.19 -9.23
C TRP A 127 1.61 -0.05 -10.12
N ALA A 128 0.56 -0.83 -9.84
CA ALA A 128 0.24 -2.09 -10.49
C ALA A 128 1.33 -3.17 -10.40
N PHE A 129 2.21 -3.13 -9.38
CA PHE A 129 3.32 -4.10 -9.27
C PHE A 129 2.85 -5.55 -9.18
N GLY A 130 1.67 -5.82 -8.61
CA GLY A 130 1.08 -7.15 -8.58
C GLY A 130 0.77 -7.74 -9.96
N ARG A 131 0.70 -6.88 -10.98
CA ARG A 131 0.35 -7.21 -12.37
C ARG A 131 1.51 -7.04 -13.35
N GLN A 132 2.72 -6.76 -12.86
CA GLN A 132 3.90 -6.65 -13.72
C GLN A 132 4.30 -8.00 -14.31
N LYS A 133 4.90 -7.99 -15.51
CA LYS A 133 5.49 -9.19 -16.10
C LYS A 133 6.69 -9.60 -15.26
N ILE A 134 6.68 -10.82 -14.73
CA ILE A 134 7.83 -11.38 -14.02
C ILE A 134 8.95 -11.58 -15.06
N ALA A 135 10.06 -10.87 -14.91
CA ALA A 135 11.23 -11.13 -15.73
C ALA A 135 11.70 -12.58 -15.44
N PRO A 136 12.03 -13.38 -16.47
CA PRO A 136 12.51 -14.73 -16.24
C PRO A 136 13.72 -14.68 -15.29
N LYS A 137 13.71 -15.52 -14.25
CA LYS A 137 14.91 -15.72 -13.41
C LYS A 137 16.04 -16.09 -14.36
N LYS A 138 17.10 -15.28 -14.40
CA LYS A 138 18.35 -15.70 -15.05
C LYS A 138 18.80 -16.97 -14.32
N ALA A 139 18.92 -18.05 -15.08
CA ALA A 139 19.50 -19.32 -14.62
C ALA A 139 20.95 -19.12 -14.20
#